data_AF-A0A8J7GKI8-F1
#
_entry.id   AF-A0A8J7GKI8-F1
#
_cell.length_a   1.000
_cell.length_b   1.000
_cell.length_c   1.000
_cell.angle_alpha   90.00
_cell.angle_beta   90.00
_cell.angle_gamma   90.00
#
_symmetry.space_group_name_H-M   'P 1'
#
loop_
_entity.id
_entity.type
_entity.pdbx_description
1 polymer ?
#
loop_
_entity_poly.entity_id
_entity_poly.type
_entity_poly.pdbx_seq_one_letter_code
_entity_poly.pdbx_strand_id
1 'polypeptide(L)'
;MANDPAERIVDQALARTADQLAAAHSQHPDNPRRCAAGCHSAWPCMSHRFAERARHAARGDWRDAWTARHDLASAGIPVAG
;
A
#
# COMPACT_ATOMS: atom_id res chain seq x y z
N MET A 1 8.68 22.31 -6.13
CA MET A 1 7.57 23.10 -5.58
C MET A 1 7.22 22.46 -4.25
N ALA A 2 7.25 23.22 -3.15
CA ALA A 2 6.86 22.68 -1.85
C ALA A 2 5.33 22.60 -1.82
N ASN A 3 4.77 21.40 -1.56
CA ASN A 3 3.31 21.25 -1.41
C ASN A 3 2.83 22.08 -0.21
N ASP A 4 1.69 22.74 -0.37
CA ASP A 4 1.02 23.47 0.70
C ASP A 4 0.68 22.50 1.85
N PRO A 5 1.01 22.79 3.11
CA PRO A 5 0.60 21.96 4.24
C PRO A 5 -0.91 21.70 4.30
N ALA A 6 -1.75 22.59 3.74
CA ALA A 6 -3.20 22.38 3.63
C ALA A 6 -3.58 21.25 2.65
N GLU A 7 -2.70 20.86 1.73
CA GLU A 7 -2.91 19.73 0.82
C GLU A 7 -2.54 18.38 1.45
N ARG A 8 -1.83 18.37 2.59
CA ARG A 8 -1.49 17.13 3.30
C ARG A 8 -2.72 16.59 4.01
N ILE A 9 -3.10 15.38 3.64
CA ILE A 9 -4.22 14.68 4.26
C ILE A 9 -3.73 13.47 5.03
N VAL A 10 -4.50 13.05 6.03
CA VAL A 10 -4.34 11.75 6.68
C VAL A 10 -5.47 10.85 6.21
N ASP A 11 -5.20 10.03 5.20
CA ASP A 11 -6.16 9.02 4.73
C ASP A 11 -6.01 7.75 5.60
N GLN A 12 -6.78 7.69 6.68
CA GLN A 12 -6.74 6.57 7.62
C GLN A 12 -7.21 5.24 6.97
N ALA A 13 -8.16 5.31 6.04
CA ALA A 13 -8.66 4.16 5.30
C ALA A 13 -7.55 3.53 4.44
N LEU A 14 -6.80 4.38 3.73
CA LEU A 14 -5.65 3.98 2.95
C LEU A 14 -4.53 3.42 3.84
N ALA A 15 -4.27 4.05 5.00
CA ALA A 15 -3.28 3.56 5.97
C ALA A 15 -3.63 2.15 6.51
N ARG A 16 -4.89 1.92 6.90
CA ARG A 16 -5.36 0.60 7.36
C ARG A 16 -5.22 -0.45 6.27
N THR A 17 -5.59 -0.11 5.04
CA THR A 17 -5.47 -1.01 3.88
C THR A 17 -4.00 -1.37 3.62
N ALA A 18 -3.09 -0.40 3.73
CA ALA A 18 -1.65 -0.63 3.62
C ALA A 18 -1.14 -1.59 4.70
N ASP A 19 -1.53 -1.39 5.97
CA ASP A 19 -1.17 -2.27 7.08
C ASP A 19 -1.67 -3.71 6.87
N GLN A 20 -2.91 -3.88 6.41
CA GLN A 20 -3.48 -5.20 6.12
C GLN A 20 -2.73 -5.91 4.99
N LEU A 21 -2.43 -5.21 3.90
CA LEU A 21 -1.65 -5.77 2.80
C LEU A 21 -0.23 -6.16 3.24
N ALA A 22 0.44 -5.32 4.04
CA ALA A 22 1.79 -5.59 4.53
C ALA A 22 1.81 -6.81 5.46
N ALA A 23 0.80 -6.98 6.31
CA ALA A 23 0.66 -8.14 7.19
C ALA A 23 0.40 -9.44 6.39
N ALA A 24 -0.44 -9.38 5.37
CA ALA A 24 -0.74 -10.53 4.51
C ALA A 24 0.40 -10.88 3.54
N HIS A 25 1.20 -9.88 3.14
CA HIS A 25 2.29 -10.00 2.18
C HIS A 25 3.62 -9.58 2.78
N SER A 26 4.19 -10.50 3.56
CA SER A 26 5.53 -10.41 4.15
C SER A 26 6.54 -11.33 3.44
N GLN A 27 7.83 -11.10 3.67
CA GLN A 27 8.89 -11.97 3.14
C GLN A 27 8.77 -13.36 3.75
N HIS A 28 8.94 -14.41 2.94
CA HIS A 28 8.88 -15.79 3.44
C HIS A 28 10.07 -16.05 4.38
N PRO A 29 9.85 -16.64 5.57
CA PRO A 29 10.91 -16.83 6.57
C PRO A 29 12.06 -17.68 6.05
N ASP A 30 11.76 -18.77 5.33
CA ASP A 30 12.78 -19.70 4.81
C ASP A 30 13.25 -19.38 3.38
N ASN A 31 12.68 -18.38 2.71
CA ASN A 31 13.05 -18.03 1.34
C ASN A 31 12.94 -16.53 1.09
N PRO A 32 14.05 -15.78 1.17
CA PRO A 32 14.02 -14.32 1.06
C PRO A 32 13.60 -13.81 -0.32
N ARG A 33 13.58 -14.67 -1.34
CA ARG A 33 13.14 -14.32 -2.70
C ARG A 33 11.64 -14.56 -2.91
N ARG A 34 10.91 -15.00 -1.89
CA ARG A 34 9.49 -15.36 -1.99
C ARG A 34 8.66 -14.59 -0.98
N CYS A 35 7.42 -14.27 -1.35
CA CYS A 35 6.41 -13.83 -0.42
C CYS A 35 5.91 -15.00 0.45
N ALA A 36 5.36 -14.68 1.62
CA ALA A 36 4.76 -15.60 2.58
C ALA A 36 3.80 -16.62 1.94
N ALA A 37 3.52 -17.68 2.68
CA ALA A 37 2.87 -18.89 2.18
C ALA A 37 1.50 -18.66 1.48
N GLY A 38 0.79 -17.56 1.77
CA GLY A 38 -0.47 -17.24 1.07
C GLY A 38 -0.31 -16.70 -0.37
N CYS A 39 0.85 -16.13 -0.72
CA CYS A 39 1.05 -15.43 -2.00
C CYS A 39 2.03 -16.14 -2.92
N HIS A 40 3.10 -16.71 -2.35
CA HIS A 40 4.07 -17.54 -3.06
C HIS A 40 4.82 -16.91 -4.25
N SER A 41 4.53 -15.66 -4.60
CA SER A 41 5.16 -14.89 -5.67
C SER A 41 6.58 -14.45 -5.30
N ALA A 42 7.34 -13.97 -6.28
CA ALA A 42 8.65 -13.37 -6.03
C ALA A 42 8.53 -12.17 -5.07
N TRP A 43 9.47 -12.06 -4.13
CA TRP A 43 9.56 -10.94 -3.19
C TRP A 43 10.41 -9.79 -3.76
N PRO A 44 10.01 -8.51 -3.59
CA PRO A 44 8.71 -8.07 -3.09
C PRO A 44 7.59 -8.28 -4.14
N CYS A 45 6.49 -8.88 -3.70
CA CYS A 45 5.33 -9.14 -4.57
C CYS A 45 4.55 -7.84 -4.85
N MET A 46 3.67 -7.86 -5.85
CA MET A 46 2.88 -6.68 -6.24
C MET A 46 2.05 -6.12 -5.09
N SER A 47 1.37 -6.97 -4.31
CA SER A 47 0.57 -6.53 -3.15
C SER A 47 1.42 -5.86 -2.06
N HIS A 48 2.64 -6.35 -1.81
CA HIS A 48 3.56 -5.68 -0.90
C HIS A 48 3.99 -4.31 -1.43
N ARG A 49 4.26 -4.18 -2.73
CA ARG A 49 4.56 -2.89 -3.37
C ARG A 49 3.39 -1.91 -3.27
N PHE A 50 2.14 -2.41 -3.40
CA PHE A 50 0.95 -1.60 -3.15
C PHE A 50 0.84 -1.16 -1.70
N ALA A 51 1.14 -2.04 -0.73
CA ALA A 51 1.16 -1.70 0.68
C ALA A 51 2.12 -0.53 0.97
N GLU A 52 3.36 -0.62 0.49
CA GLU A 52 4.38 0.43 0.69
C GLU A 52 3.96 1.77 0.05
N ARG A 53 3.46 1.72 -1.19
CA ARG A 53 2.95 2.92 -1.89
C ARG A 53 1.78 3.56 -1.14
N ALA A 54 0.80 2.75 -0.72
CA ALA A 54 -0.37 3.21 0.02
C ALA A 54 0.02 3.81 1.38
N ARG A 55 0.98 3.21 2.08
CA ARG A 55 1.48 3.71 3.37
C ARG A 55 2.13 5.09 3.24
N HIS A 56 2.89 5.30 2.17
CA HIS A 56 3.49 6.59 1.86
C HIS A 56 2.42 7.63 1.50
N ALA A 57 1.52 7.28 0.58
CA ALA A 57 0.46 8.16 0.09
C ALA A 57 -0.56 8.55 1.18
N ALA A 58 -0.79 7.71 2.18
CA ALA A 58 -1.74 7.97 3.27
C ALA A 58 -1.38 9.20 4.14
N ARG A 59 -0.14 9.70 4.04
CA ARG A 59 0.34 10.92 4.73
C ARG A 59 0.82 12.00 3.73
N GLY A 60 0.61 11.75 2.44
CA GLY A 60 1.03 12.61 1.35
C GLY A 60 0.05 13.74 1.07
N ASP A 61 0.16 14.32 -0.12
CA ASP A 61 -0.87 15.23 -0.60
C ASP A 61 -2.12 14.46 -1.06
N TRP A 62 -3.21 15.19 -1.30
CA TRP A 62 -4.46 14.59 -1.75
C TRP A 62 -4.32 13.85 -3.10
N ARG A 63 -3.40 14.27 -3.98
CA ARG A 63 -3.19 13.68 -5.31
C ARG A 63 -2.54 12.31 -5.19
N ASP A 64 -1.56 12.18 -4.31
CA ASP A 64 -0.89 10.91 -3.98
C ASP A 64 -1.89 9.92 -3.40
N ALA A 65 -2.68 10.35 -2.41
CA ALA A 65 -3.71 9.52 -1.78
C ALA A 65 -4.77 9.06 -2.79
N TRP A 66 -5.28 9.99 -3.62
CA TRP A 66 -6.25 9.66 -4.67
C TRP A 66 -5.69 8.65 -5.69
N THR A 67 -4.45 8.87 -6.14
CA THR A 67 -3.77 7.99 -7.09
C THR A 67 -3.59 6.59 -6.50
N ALA A 68 -3.15 6.49 -5.25
CA ALA A 68 -2.99 5.20 -4.57
C ALA A 68 -4.32 4.45 -4.41
N ARG A 69 -5.43 5.15 -4.10
CA ARG A 69 -6.76 4.52 -4.06
C ARG A 69 -7.19 4.02 -5.43
N HIS A 70 -6.95 4.80 -6.48
CA HIS A 70 -7.26 4.40 -7.85
C HIS A 70 -6.45 3.17 -8.30
N ASP A 71 -5.15 3.16 -8.00
CA ASP A 71 -4.25 2.02 -8.28
C ASP A 71 -4.74 0.74 -7.57
N LEU A 72 -5.08 0.84 -6.27
CA LEU A 72 -5.61 -0.28 -5.48
C LEU A 72 -6.94 -0.78 -6.03
N ALA A 73 -7.86 0.13 -6.36
CA ALA A 73 -9.16 -0.23 -6.93
C ALA A 73 -9.01 -0.93 -8.29
N SER A 74 -8.10 -0.45 -9.14
CA SER A 74 -7.76 -1.05 -10.43
C SER A 74 -7.16 -2.45 -10.28
N ALA A 75 -6.45 -2.70 -9.18
CA ALA A 75 -5.92 -4.01 -8.80
C ALA A 75 -6.95 -4.92 -8.08
N GLY A 76 -8.19 -4.46 -7.91
CA GLY A 76 -9.25 -5.20 -7.21
C GLY A 76 -9.07 -5.26 -5.69
N ILE A 77 -8.26 -4.37 -5.10
CA ILE A 77 -8.02 -4.29 -3.66
C ILE A 77 -8.94 -3.22 -3.07
N PRO A 78 -9.94 -3.59 -2.26
CA PRO A 78 -10.84 -2.61 -1.66
C PRO A 78 -10.12 -1.80 -0.59
N VAL A 79 -10.24 -0.47 -0.66
CA VAL A 79 -9.80 0.41 0.42
C VAL A 79 -10.92 0.49 1.45
N ALA A 80 -10.67 -0.02 2.66
CA ALA A 80 -11.68 -0.08 3.72
C ALA A 80 -12.09 1.33 4.14
N GLY A 81 -13.38 1.67 3.95
CA GLY A 81 -13.98 2.94 4.37
C GLY A 81 -13.81 3.23 5.86
#